data_AF-A0A8J7ZFK6-F1
#
_entry.id   AF-A0A8J7ZFK6-F1
#
_cell.length_a   1.000
_cell.length_b   1.000
_cell.length_c   1.000
_cell.angle_alpha   90.00
_cell.angle_beta   90.00
_cell.angle_gamma   90.00
#
_symmetry.space_group_name_H-M   'P 1'
#
loop_
_entity.id
_entity.type
_entity.pdbx_description
1 polymer ?
#
loop_
_entity_poly.entity_id
_entity_poly.type
_entity_poly.pdbx_seq_one_letter_code
_entity_poly.pdbx_strand_id
1 'polypeptide(L)'
;MDQLKETVKIIDWGIKQIPKERLLEIPPHGTHPQSTDYDKRYFGNWSAYRILFHLVLYEEYHVIPSLMKFINAQEDISGIDLDEEVAWKNELIKGVNVDGLLMRLNQARNNQIDIIKRIDDNKWTADTGHTSCMHSSPEFITSKTIQHTLEHGNKILRIALFWDRLLHMLDQREKT
;
A
#
# COMPACT_ATOMS: atom_id res chain seq x y z
N MET A 1 18.53 -0.89 -2.96
CA MET A 1 17.78 -0.04 -1.99
C MET A 1 17.15 1.18 -2.66
N ASP A 2 17.66 1.67 -3.78
CA ASP A 2 17.04 2.82 -4.48
C ASP A 2 15.63 2.51 -4.97
N GLN A 3 15.36 1.28 -5.42
CA GLN A 3 14.03 0.83 -5.83
C GLN A 3 12.98 1.04 -4.72
N LEU A 4 13.35 0.75 -3.47
CA LEU A 4 12.49 0.98 -2.31
C LEU A 4 12.14 2.48 -2.17
N LYS A 5 13.11 3.38 -2.33
CA LYS A 5 12.87 4.83 -2.26
C LYS A 5 12.03 5.32 -3.43
N GLU A 6 12.32 4.86 -4.64
CA GLU A 6 11.60 5.26 -5.86
C GLU A 6 10.13 4.86 -5.80
N THR A 7 9.81 3.67 -5.29
CA THR A 7 8.39 3.27 -5.16
C THR A 7 7.59 4.19 -4.24
N VAL A 8 8.17 4.71 -3.15
CA VAL A 8 7.48 5.70 -2.29
C VAL A 8 7.30 7.04 -3.01
N LYS A 9 8.29 7.49 -3.78
CA LYS A 9 8.15 8.70 -4.61
C LYS A 9 7.05 8.57 -5.66
N ILE A 10 6.88 7.39 -6.25
CA ILE A 10 5.78 7.12 -7.18
C ILE A 10 4.43 7.24 -6.48
N ILE A 11 4.29 6.71 -5.26
CA ILE A 11 3.08 6.87 -4.45
C ILE A 11 2.80 8.34 -4.16
N ASP A 12 3.80 9.07 -3.65
CA ASP A 12 3.69 10.51 -3.36
C ASP A 12 3.25 11.31 -4.59
N TRP A 13 3.93 11.10 -5.71
CA TRP A 13 3.59 11.77 -6.97
C TRP A 13 2.17 11.43 -7.45
N GLY A 14 1.81 10.14 -7.45
CA GLY A 14 0.50 9.67 -7.92
C GLY A 14 -0.66 10.19 -7.07
N ILE A 15 -0.50 10.20 -5.74
CA ILE A 15 -1.49 10.78 -4.82
C ILE A 15 -1.69 12.27 -5.08
N LYS A 16 -0.61 13.02 -5.33
CA LYS A 16 -0.66 14.46 -5.63
C LYS A 16 -1.35 14.79 -6.97
N GLN A 17 -1.55 13.81 -7.86
CA GLN A 17 -2.30 14.02 -9.09
C GLN A 17 -3.83 13.95 -8.89
N ILE A 18 -4.30 13.50 -7.72
CA ILE A 18 -5.73 13.30 -7.46
C ILE A 18 -6.30 14.56 -6.77
N PRO A 19 -7.40 15.15 -7.29
CA PRO A 19 -8.08 16.26 -6.64
C PRO A 19 -8.46 15.93 -5.19
N LYS A 20 -8.35 16.89 -4.28
CA LYS A 20 -8.49 16.66 -2.83
C LYS A 20 -9.83 16.04 -2.46
N GLU A 21 -10.89 16.49 -3.12
CA GLU A 21 -12.26 16.02 -2.97
C GLU A 21 -12.43 14.54 -3.34
N ARG A 22 -11.59 13.99 -4.23
CA ARG A 22 -11.66 12.59 -4.68
C ARG A 22 -10.79 11.64 -3.86
N LEU A 23 -9.91 12.15 -3.00
CA LEU A 23 -8.93 11.30 -2.28
C LEU A 23 -9.61 10.25 -1.39
N LEU A 24 -10.73 10.60 -0.77
CA LEU A 24 -11.52 9.72 0.09
C LEU A 24 -12.62 8.96 -0.65
N GLU A 25 -12.92 9.34 -1.89
CA GLU A 25 -13.99 8.75 -2.67
C GLU A 25 -13.54 7.44 -3.34
N ILE A 26 -14.43 6.45 -3.34
CA ILE A 26 -14.26 5.28 -4.19
C ILE A 26 -14.50 5.73 -5.64
N PRO A 27 -13.70 5.24 -6.61
CA PRO A 27 -13.90 5.63 -8.01
C PRO A 27 -15.32 5.34 -8.52
N PRO A 28 -15.73 5.97 -9.64
CA PRO A 28 -17.13 6.01 -10.07
C PRO A 28 -17.82 4.64 -10.17
N HIS A 29 -17.05 3.57 -10.41
CA HIS A 29 -17.58 2.21 -10.46
C HIS A 29 -18.23 1.74 -9.14
N GLY A 30 -17.90 2.37 -8.02
CA GLY A 30 -18.40 2.01 -6.69
C GLY A 30 -19.83 2.47 -6.42
N THR A 31 -20.30 3.51 -7.11
CA THR A 31 -21.60 4.14 -6.87
C THR A 31 -22.48 4.19 -8.12
N HIS A 32 -21.89 4.16 -9.31
CA HIS A 32 -22.64 4.32 -10.55
C HIS A 32 -23.39 3.02 -10.94
N PRO A 33 -24.69 3.08 -11.29
CA PRO A 33 -25.52 1.89 -11.54
C PRO A 33 -25.07 1.07 -12.76
N GLN A 34 -24.47 1.72 -13.77
CA GLN A 34 -23.97 1.08 -15.01
C GLN A 34 -22.58 0.43 -14.87
N SER A 35 -22.08 0.30 -13.65
CA SER A 35 -20.73 -0.23 -13.40
C SER A 35 -20.68 -1.73 -13.51
N THR A 36 -19.65 -2.24 -14.19
CA THR A 36 -19.45 -3.68 -14.37
C THR A 36 -18.43 -4.25 -13.39
N ASP A 37 -18.37 -5.57 -13.29
CA ASP A 37 -17.32 -6.24 -12.52
C ASP A 37 -15.93 -6.08 -13.15
N TYR A 38 -15.86 -5.71 -14.43
CA TYR A 38 -14.59 -5.30 -15.04
C TYR A 38 -14.12 -3.97 -14.45
N ASP A 39 -15.01 -2.96 -14.40
CA ASP A 39 -14.69 -1.63 -13.87
C ASP A 39 -14.23 -1.73 -12.40
N LYS A 40 -14.95 -2.52 -11.58
CA LYS A 40 -14.58 -2.82 -10.20
C LYS A 40 -13.19 -3.44 -10.06
N ARG A 41 -12.86 -4.44 -10.89
CA ARG A 41 -11.52 -5.08 -10.84
C ARG A 41 -10.41 -4.16 -11.33
N TYR A 42 -10.71 -3.30 -12.30
CA TYR A 42 -9.73 -2.40 -12.87
C TYR A 42 -9.28 -1.33 -11.86
N PHE A 43 -10.23 -0.71 -11.16
CA PHE A 43 -9.94 0.34 -10.17
C PHE A 43 -9.74 -0.18 -8.74
N GLY A 44 -10.32 -1.34 -8.41
CA GLY A 44 -10.38 -1.87 -7.04
C GLY A 44 -11.49 -1.21 -6.22
N ASN A 45 -11.70 -1.68 -4.99
CA ASN A 45 -12.82 -1.24 -4.14
C ASN A 45 -12.43 -0.14 -3.14
N TRP A 46 -11.23 0.43 -3.27
CA TRP A 46 -10.68 1.37 -2.29
C TRP A 46 -10.45 2.74 -2.91
N SER A 47 -10.64 3.78 -2.10
CA SER A 47 -10.20 5.14 -2.43
C SER A 47 -8.67 5.22 -2.42
N ALA A 48 -8.13 6.26 -3.04
CA ALA A 48 -6.68 6.51 -3.04
C ALA A 48 -6.13 6.68 -1.61
N TYR A 49 -6.89 7.35 -0.74
CA TYR A 49 -6.56 7.47 0.68
C TYR A 49 -6.50 6.09 1.36
N ARG A 50 -7.52 5.23 1.16
CA ARG A 50 -7.54 3.88 1.77
C ARG A 50 -6.35 3.04 1.30
N ILE A 51 -5.97 3.13 0.02
CA ILE A 51 -4.77 2.48 -0.52
C ILE A 51 -3.50 2.99 0.15
N LEU A 52 -3.35 4.32 0.30
CA LEU A 52 -2.19 4.91 0.96
C LEU A 52 -2.08 4.46 2.43
N PHE A 53 -3.19 4.49 3.16
CA PHE A 53 -3.26 4.01 4.54
C PHE A 53 -2.87 2.53 4.65
N HIS A 54 -3.39 1.70 3.75
CA HIS A 54 -3.04 0.28 3.69
C HIS A 54 -1.54 0.06 3.51
N LEU A 55 -0.89 0.82 2.61
CA LEU A 55 0.55 0.74 2.41
C LEU A 55 1.35 1.13 3.66
N VAL A 56 0.90 2.15 4.40
CA VAL A 56 1.51 2.54 5.69
C VAL A 56 1.44 1.40 6.69
N LEU A 57 0.25 0.81 6.89
CA LEU A 57 0.07 -0.29 7.83
C LEU A 57 0.87 -1.53 7.41
N TYR A 58 0.87 -1.85 6.11
CA TYR A 58 1.65 -2.95 5.56
C TYR A 58 3.12 -2.85 5.96
N GLU A 59 3.69 -1.65 5.85
CA GLU A 59 5.09 -1.39 6.19
C GLU A 59 5.36 -1.43 7.69
N GLU A 60 4.53 -0.72 8.47
CA GLU A 60 4.70 -0.58 9.92
C GLU A 60 4.47 -1.89 10.68
N TYR A 61 3.52 -2.73 10.25
CA TYR A 61 3.05 -3.88 11.02
C TYR A 61 3.42 -5.24 10.43
N HIS A 62 3.79 -5.31 9.14
CA HIS A 62 4.25 -6.55 8.52
C HIS A 62 5.71 -6.47 8.13
N VAL A 63 6.10 -5.54 7.26
CA VAL A 63 7.45 -5.53 6.67
C VAL A 63 8.54 -5.28 7.70
N ILE A 64 8.43 -4.20 8.48
CA ILE A 64 9.44 -3.83 9.48
C ILE A 64 9.58 -4.93 10.55
N PRO A 65 8.49 -5.40 11.19
CA PRO A 65 8.55 -6.53 12.13
C PRO A 65 9.18 -7.79 11.53
N SER A 66 8.83 -8.17 10.30
CA SER A 66 9.40 -9.35 9.66
C SER A 66 10.91 -9.24 9.43
N LEU A 67 11.40 -8.07 9.02
CA LEU A 67 12.83 -7.86 8.81
C LEU A 67 13.62 -7.77 10.14
N MET A 68 13.01 -7.24 11.20
CA MET A 68 13.67 -7.14 12.51
C MET A 68 14.07 -8.50 13.09
N LYS A 69 13.34 -9.58 12.77
CA LYS A 69 13.67 -10.95 13.18
C LYS A 69 15.05 -11.42 12.72
N PHE A 70 15.59 -10.82 11.65
CA PHE A 70 16.92 -11.16 11.11
C PHE A 70 18.07 -10.44 11.82
N ILE A 71 17.76 -9.38 12.55
CA ILE A 71 18.72 -8.62 13.37
C ILE A 71 18.67 -9.12 14.82
N ASN A 72 17.46 -9.22 15.39
CA ASN A 72 17.24 -9.60 16.78
C ASN A 72 16.57 -10.98 16.86
N ALA A 73 17.38 -12.04 16.98
CA ALA A 73 16.89 -13.43 17.07
C ALA A 73 16.07 -13.74 18.35
N GLN A 74 15.98 -12.79 19.30
CA GLN A 74 15.35 -13.00 20.61
C GLN A 74 13.97 -12.35 20.78
N GLU A 75 13.54 -11.47 19.87
CA GLU A 75 12.20 -10.88 19.97
C GLU A 75 11.27 -11.63 19.02
N ASP A 76 10.33 -12.38 19.59
CA ASP A 76 9.15 -12.85 18.85
C ASP A 76 8.26 -11.65 18.56
N ILE A 77 8.70 -10.83 17.61
CA ILE A 77 7.88 -9.80 16.99
C ILE A 77 6.97 -10.52 16.00
N SER A 78 6.08 -11.37 16.53
CA SER A 78 4.92 -11.82 15.78
C SER A 78 4.23 -10.54 15.27
N GLY A 79 3.98 -10.48 13.95
CA GLY A 79 3.27 -9.33 13.38
C GLY A 79 1.98 -9.16 14.17
N ILE A 80 1.71 -7.94 14.63
CA ILE A 80 0.47 -7.67 15.35
C ILE A 80 -0.65 -7.99 14.37
N ASP A 81 -1.49 -8.97 14.71
CA ASP A 81 -2.72 -9.28 13.96
C ASP A 81 -3.69 -8.11 14.18
N LEU A 82 -3.43 -7.03 13.46
CA LEU A 82 -4.18 -5.80 13.51
C LEU A 82 -5.38 -5.96 12.58
N ASP A 83 -6.59 -5.85 13.13
CA ASP A 83 -7.78 -5.70 12.32
C ASP A 83 -7.69 -4.38 11.54
N GLU A 84 -7.35 -4.50 10.24
CA GLU A 84 -7.13 -3.36 9.36
C GLU A 84 -8.39 -2.49 9.21
N GLU A 85 -9.58 -3.07 9.29
CA GLU A 85 -10.85 -2.33 9.20
C GLU A 85 -11.11 -1.51 10.46
N VAL A 86 -10.76 -2.04 11.64
CA VAL A 86 -10.80 -1.27 12.89
C VAL A 86 -9.77 -0.15 12.87
N ALA A 87 -8.54 -0.44 12.44
CA ALA A 87 -7.49 0.58 12.32
C ALA A 87 -7.88 1.69 11.36
N TRP A 88 -8.48 1.33 10.22
CA TRP A 88 -9.00 2.26 9.22
C TRP A 88 -10.05 3.21 9.79
N LYS A 89 -11.06 2.68 10.49
CA LYS A 89 -12.10 3.50 11.13
C LYS A 89 -11.51 4.47 12.14
N ASN A 90 -10.54 4.01 12.94
CA ASN A 90 -9.84 4.85 13.91
C ASN A 90 -9.02 5.96 13.24
N GLU A 91 -8.39 5.68 12.10
CA GLU A 91 -7.64 6.68 11.34
C GLU A 91 -8.55 7.79 10.82
N LEU A 92 -9.72 7.44 10.30
CA LEU A 92 -10.73 8.41 9.87
C LEU A 92 -11.21 9.30 11.02
N ILE A 93 -11.45 8.73 12.21
CA ILE A 93 -11.87 9.48 13.40
C ILE A 93 -10.81 10.49 13.83
N LYS A 94 -9.53 10.12 13.75
CA LYS A 94 -8.40 11.01 14.09
C LYS A 94 -8.24 12.18 13.12
N GLY A 95 -8.87 12.12 11.94
CA GLY A 95 -8.77 13.17 10.94
C GLY A 95 -7.36 13.34 10.39
N VAL A 96 -6.56 12.26 10.36
CA VAL A 96 -5.24 12.29 9.74
C VAL A 96 -5.41 12.68 8.28
N ASN A 97 -4.54 13.56 7.79
CA ASN A 97 -4.58 14.00 6.40
C ASN A 97 -3.60 13.19 5.55
N VAL A 98 -3.72 13.34 4.23
CA VAL A 98 -2.88 12.62 3.26
C VAL A 98 -1.40 12.90 3.45
N ASP A 99 -1.01 14.14 3.77
CA ASP A 99 0.38 14.50 4.02
C ASP A 99 0.97 13.75 5.21
N GLY A 100 0.18 13.56 6.27
CA GLY A 100 0.56 12.77 7.44
C GLY A 100 0.81 11.30 7.10
N LEU A 101 -0.05 10.71 6.25
CA LEU A 101 0.16 9.33 5.79
C LEU A 101 1.37 9.20 4.86
N LEU A 102 1.60 10.15 3.96
CA LEU A 102 2.79 10.17 3.09
C LEU A 102 4.08 10.29 3.90
N MET A 103 4.07 11.13 4.95
CA MET A 103 5.19 11.26 5.88
C MET A 103 5.45 9.94 6.62
N ARG A 104 4.40 9.28 7.13
CA ARG A 104 4.51 7.97 7.80
C ARG A 104 5.06 6.90 6.86
N LEU A 105 4.57 6.83 5.63
CA LEU A 105 5.08 5.90 4.62
C LEU A 105 6.57 6.14 4.33
N ASN A 106 6.97 7.40 4.16
CA ASN A 106 8.38 7.74 3.94
C ASN A 106 9.26 7.34 5.14
N GLN A 107 8.79 7.63 6.36
CA GLN A 107 9.49 7.25 7.58
C GLN A 107 9.61 5.73 7.73
N ALA A 108 8.53 4.99 7.52
CA ALA A 108 8.53 3.53 7.57
C ALA A 108 9.48 2.95 6.51
N ARG A 109 9.49 3.50 5.29
CA ARG A 109 10.42 3.05 4.25
C ARG A 109 11.88 3.32 4.59
N ASN A 110 12.20 4.47 5.17
CA ASN A 110 13.57 4.74 5.62
C ASN A 110 13.99 3.78 6.74
N ASN A 111 13.10 3.51 7.69
CA ASN A 111 13.34 2.52 8.74
C ASN A 111 13.59 1.13 8.15
N GLN A 112 12.79 0.69 7.17
CA GLN A 112 12.99 -0.56 6.45
C GLN A 112 14.40 -0.63 5.82
N ILE A 113 14.81 0.43 5.12
CA ILE A 113 16.12 0.49 4.46
C ILE A 113 17.25 0.40 5.49
N ASP A 114 17.13 1.09 6.62
CA ASP A 114 18.15 1.08 7.66
C ASP A 114 18.22 -0.26 8.41
N ILE A 115 17.10 -0.96 8.54
CA ILE A 115 17.05 -2.34 9.01
C ILE A 115 17.79 -3.26 8.02
N ILE A 116 17.46 -3.18 6.72
CA ILE A 116 18.10 -4.04 5.71
C ILE A 116 19.62 -3.90 5.72
N LYS A 117 20.16 -2.68 5.86
CA LYS A 117 21.61 -2.44 5.92
C LYS A 117 22.31 -3.10 7.11
N ARG A 118 21.56 -3.51 8.15
CA ARG A 118 22.09 -4.16 9.35
C ARG A 118 21.96 -5.68 9.31
N ILE A 119 21.30 -6.23 8.30
CA ILE A 119 21.17 -7.67 8.13
C ILE A 119 22.48 -8.21 7.57
N ASP A 120 23.05 -9.23 8.22
CA ASP A 120 24.25 -9.90 7.74
C ASP A 120 24.03 -10.47 6.32
N ASP A 121 25.01 -10.31 5.42
CA ASP A 121 24.92 -10.81 4.03
C ASP A 121 24.56 -12.30 3.97
N ASN A 122 25.09 -13.11 4.90
CA ASN A 122 24.80 -14.55 4.98
C ASN A 122 23.34 -14.86 5.34
N LYS A 123 22.59 -13.90 5.89
CA LYS A 123 21.17 -14.02 6.21
C LYS A 123 20.27 -13.43 5.12
N TRP A 124 20.82 -12.68 4.16
CA TRP A 124 20.03 -11.95 3.16
C TRP A 124 19.10 -12.85 2.34
N THR A 125 19.61 -14.03 1.96
CA THR A 125 18.85 -15.05 1.21
C THR A 125 18.40 -16.21 2.08
N ALA A 126 18.69 -16.17 3.38
CA ALA A 126 18.34 -17.26 4.30
C ALA A 126 16.83 -17.26 4.57
N ASP A 127 16.21 -18.43 4.42
CA ASP A 127 14.81 -18.61 4.76
C ASP A 127 14.65 -19.01 6.23
N THR A 128 13.74 -18.35 6.93
CA THR A 128 13.41 -18.64 8.33
C THR A 128 12.17 -19.51 8.49
N GLY A 129 11.47 -19.85 7.39
CA GLY A 129 10.43 -20.88 7.37
C GLY A 129 9.21 -20.66 8.28
N HIS A 130 8.98 -19.44 8.79
CA HIS A 130 8.06 -19.20 9.91
C HIS A 130 6.90 -18.23 9.64
N THR A 131 6.41 -18.14 8.41
CA THR A 131 5.08 -17.56 8.17
C THR A 131 4.26 -18.46 7.25
N SER A 132 2.94 -18.40 7.38
CA SER A 132 1.95 -19.19 6.62
C SER A 132 2.02 -19.00 5.10
N CYS A 133 2.90 -18.12 4.61
CA CYS A 133 3.20 -17.93 3.20
C CYS A 133 4.67 -18.29 2.95
N MET A 134 4.89 -19.24 2.03
CA MET A 134 6.18 -19.80 1.64
C MET A 134 7.28 -18.74 1.43
N HIS A 135 8.51 -19.05 1.88
CA HIS A 135 9.73 -18.25 1.80
C HIS A 135 9.67 -16.87 2.46
N SER A 136 10.44 -16.66 3.52
CA SER A 136 10.44 -15.41 4.30
C SER A 136 11.84 -14.78 4.43
N SER A 137 12.70 -14.89 3.41
CA SER A 137 14.01 -14.23 3.44
C SER A 137 13.91 -12.70 3.38
N PRO A 138 14.91 -11.95 3.88
CA PRO A 138 14.97 -10.50 3.73
C PRO A 138 14.87 -10.02 2.28
N GLU A 139 15.49 -10.75 1.36
CA GLU A 139 15.38 -10.51 -0.08
C GLU A 139 13.94 -10.64 -0.58
N PHE A 140 13.24 -11.71 -0.19
CA PHE A 140 11.85 -11.92 -0.58
C PHE A 140 10.93 -10.84 -0.01
N ILE A 141 11.06 -10.53 1.28
CA ILE A 141 10.26 -9.49 1.94
C ILE A 141 10.45 -8.14 1.24
N THR A 142 11.70 -7.80 0.92
CA THR A 142 12.04 -6.56 0.21
C THR A 142 11.42 -6.53 -1.19
N SER A 143 11.53 -7.63 -1.94
CA SER A 143 10.99 -7.76 -3.29
C SER A 143 9.46 -7.70 -3.29
N LYS A 144 8.82 -8.37 -2.33
CA LYS A 144 7.36 -8.35 -2.15
C LYS A 144 6.88 -6.95 -1.78
N THR A 145 7.62 -6.23 -0.93
CA THR A 145 7.32 -4.84 -0.60
C THR A 145 7.30 -3.98 -1.86
N ILE A 146 8.33 -4.07 -2.72
CA ILE A 146 8.39 -3.34 -4.00
C ILE A 146 7.20 -3.70 -4.89
N GLN A 147 6.96 -5.00 -5.11
CA GLN A 147 5.85 -5.46 -5.95
C GLN A 147 4.50 -4.96 -5.43
N HIS A 148 4.27 -5.07 -4.13
CA HIS A 148 3.03 -4.68 -3.48
C HIS A 148 2.79 -3.17 -3.57
N THR A 149 3.83 -2.36 -3.33
CA THR A 149 3.76 -0.91 -3.55
C THR A 149 3.44 -0.56 -5.00
N LEU A 150 4.06 -1.23 -5.97
CA LEU A 150 3.79 -0.97 -7.40
C LEU A 150 2.38 -1.39 -7.81
N GLU A 151 1.85 -2.50 -7.28
CA GLU A 151 0.48 -2.93 -7.56
C GLU A 151 -0.54 -1.88 -7.09
N HIS A 152 -0.37 -1.39 -5.85
CA HIS A 152 -1.21 -0.34 -5.29
C HIS A 152 -0.97 1.02 -5.93
N GLY A 153 0.28 1.34 -6.28
CA GLY A 153 0.63 2.55 -7.02
C GLY A 153 -0.05 2.59 -8.39
N ASN A 154 -0.10 1.48 -9.10
CA ASN A 154 -0.83 1.37 -10.36
C ASN A 154 -2.35 1.61 -10.16
N LYS A 155 -2.95 1.15 -9.05
CA LYS A 155 -4.35 1.48 -8.72
C LYS A 155 -4.53 2.98 -8.49
N ILE A 156 -3.65 3.62 -7.71
CA ILE A 156 -3.64 5.09 -7.51
C ILE A 156 -3.53 5.84 -8.85
N LEU A 157 -2.63 5.42 -9.74
CA LEU A 157 -2.46 6.06 -11.04
C LEU A 157 -3.68 5.89 -11.93
N ARG A 158 -4.36 4.74 -11.88
CA ARG A 158 -5.63 4.56 -12.60
C ARG A 158 -6.70 5.53 -12.11
N ILE A 159 -6.80 5.73 -10.79
CA ILE A 159 -7.69 6.71 -10.18
C ILE A 159 -7.34 8.11 -10.71
N ALA A 160 -6.07 8.51 -10.65
CA ALA A 160 -5.62 9.82 -11.11
C ALA A 160 -5.89 10.07 -12.61
N LEU A 161 -5.66 9.07 -13.46
CA LEU A 161 -5.67 9.24 -14.92
C LEU A 161 -7.03 9.00 -15.57
N PHE A 162 -7.85 8.10 -15.01
CA PHE A 162 -9.02 7.57 -15.72
C PHE A 162 -10.36 7.81 -15.02
N TRP A 163 -10.39 8.55 -13.90
CA TRP A 163 -11.63 8.86 -13.18
C TRP A 163 -12.72 9.46 -14.09
N ASP A 164 -12.43 10.61 -14.71
CA ASP A 164 -13.40 11.35 -15.51
C ASP A 164 -13.77 10.60 -16.79
N ARG A 165 -12.81 9.88 -17.37
CA ARG A 165 -13.05 9.02 -18.53
C ARG A 165 -14.02 7.90 -18.19
N LEU A 166 -13.82 7.22 -17.06
CA LEU A 166 -14.72 6.15 -16.63
C LEU A 166 -16.12 6.73 -16.39
N LEU A 167 -16.24 7.83 -15.65
CA LEU A 167 -17.53 8.47 -15.37
C LEU A 167 -18.28 8.79 -16.68
N HIS A 168 -17.60 9.42 -17.64
CA HIS A 168 -18.18 9.72 -18.94
C HIS A 168 -18.65 8.47 -19.70
N MET A 169 -17.86 7.39 -19.67
CA MET A 169 -18.24 6.13 -20.31
C MET A 169 -19.47 5.49 -19.65
N LEU A 170 -19.58 5.58 -18.32
CA LEU A 170 -20.70 5.04 -17.56
C LEU A 170 -22.00 5.81 -17.85
N ASP A 171 -21.93 7.14 -17.92
CA ASP A 171 -23.07 8.01 -18.27
C ASP A 171 -23.59 7.74 -19.70
N GLN A 172 -22.72 7.31 -20.61
CA GLN A 172 -23.11 6.96 -21.98
C GLN A 172 -23.80 5.60 -22.08
N ARG A 173 -23.44 4.64 -21.23
CA ARG A 173 -24.08 3.31 -21.19
C ARG A 173 -25.54 3.38 -20.76
N GLU A 174 -25.90 4.36 -19.93
CA GLU A 174 -27.29 4.55 -19.49
C GLU A 174 -28.23 4.96 -20.64
N LYS A 175 -27.69 5.52 -21.72
CA LYS A 175 -28.46 6.04 -22.85
C LYS A 175 -28.74 5.01 -23.94
N THR A 176 -28.22 3.79 -23.80
CA THR A 176 -28.39 2.67 -24.75
C THR A 176 -29.23 1.58 -24.14
#